data_AF-Q5KTB4-F1
#
_entry.id   AF-Q5KTB4-F1
#
_cell.length_a   1.000
_cell.length_b   1.000
_cell.length_c   1.000
_cell.angle_alpha   90.00
_cell.angle_beta   90.00
_cell.angle_gamma   90.00
#
_symmetry.space_group_name_H-M   'P 1'
#
loop_
_entity.id
_entity.type
_entity.pdbx_description
1 polymer ?
#
loop_
_entity_poly.entity_id
_entity_poly.type
_entity_poly.pdbx_seq_one_letter_code
_entity_poly.pdbx_strand_id
1 'polypeptide(L)'
;MTKDLFYTYLQHCLFAKEYKLGIDVYEYFEGKKEVKLTSKTGILTLMYAILRHYEYGEFDKARLNKVCRQILGKELKYVYSMGRPDDAVYWLKTICALRDRPYTPEEVVLTFYEFLEDDEIPDEVKPLLNQKGILTRTELVAQKLV
;
A
#
# COMPACT_ATOMS: atom_id res chain seq x y z
N MET A 1 -21.89 -6.44 2.75
CA MET A 1 -20.57 -6.55 2.07
C MET A 1 -19.59 -7.10 3.09
N THR A 2 -18.86 -8.18 2.81
CA THR A 2 -17.80 -8.64 3.72
C THR A 2 -16.66 -7.62 3.73
N LYS A 3 -15.86 -7.58 4.80
CA LYS A 3 -14.70 -6.66 4.87
C LYS A 3 -13.75 -6.87 3.68
N ASP A 4 -13.62 -8.12 3.22
CA ASP A 4 -12.80 -8.48 2.08
C ASP A 4 -13.26 -7.85 0.77
N LEU A 5 -14.54 -8.00 0.46
CA LEU A 5 -15.15 -7.36 -0.72
C LEU A 5 -15.02 -5.83 -0.67
N PHE A 6 -15.03 -5.25 0.52
CA PHE A 6 -15.04 -3.79 0.67
C PHE A 6 -13.67 -3.17 0.34
N TYR A 7 -12.57 -3.67 0.89
CA TYR A 7 -11.27 -3.09 0.53
C TYR A 7 -10.91 -3.36 -0.94
N THR A 8 -11.29 -4.52 -1.50
CA THR A 8 -11.08 -4.81 -2.92
C THR A 8 -11.82 -3.81 -3.80
N TYR A 9 -13.05 -3.46 -3.44
CA TYR A 9 -13.81 -2.43 -4.15
C TYR A 9 -13.10 -1.06 -4.10
N LEU A 10 -12.64 -0.64 -2.91
CA LEU A 10 -11.90 0.63 -2.78
C LEU A 10 -10.58 0.63 -3.57
N GLN A 11 -9.89 -0.51 -3.65
CA GLN A 11 -8.70 -0.67 -4.50
C GLN A 11 -9.05 -0.55 -5.98
N HIS A 12 -10.16 -1.15 -6.43
CA HIS A 12 -10.63 -0.98 -7.80
C HIS A 12 -10.93 0.49 -8.12
N CYS A 13 -11.60 1.22 -7.22
CA CYS A 13 -11.80 2.66 -7.37
C CYS A 13 -10.48 3.41 -7.47
N LEU A 14 -9.50 3.11 -6.62
CA LEU A 14 -8.16 3.70 -6.68
C LEU A 14 -7.49 3.47 -8.05
N PHE A 15 -7.52 2.25 -8.57
CA PHE A 15 -6.84 1.90 -9.82
C PHE A 15 -7.58 2.38 -11.07
N ALA A 16 -8.91 2.47 -11.01
CA ALA A 16 -9.74 3.04 -12.07
C ALA A 16 -9.75 4.58 -12.05
N LYS A 17 -9.17 5.19 -11.01
CA LYS A 17 -9.21 6.64 -10.72
C LYS A 17 -10.62 7.17 -10.45
N GLU A 18 -11.51 6.29 -10.01
CA GLU A 18 -12.88 6.61 -9.58
C GLU A 18 -12.88 6.97 -8.08
N TYR A 19 -12.08 7.97 -7.70
CA TYR A 19 -11.81 8.26 -6.29
C TYR A 19 -13.06 8.71 -5.55
N LYS A 20 -13.82 9.65 -6.14
CA LYS A 20 -15.08 10.15 -5.61
C LYS A 20 -16.09 9.03 -5.35
N LEU A 21 -16.23 8.08 -6.29
CA LEU A 21 -17.10 6.92 -6.12
C LEU A 21 -16.70 6.07 -4.91
N GLY A 22 -15.41 5.76 -4.77
CA GLY A 22 -14.90 5.00 -3.63
C GLY A 22 -15.11 5.72 -2.29
N ILE A 23 -14.96 7.04 -2.27
CA ILE A 23 -15.25 7.90 -1.10
C ILE A 23 -16.72 7.82 -0.73
N ASP A 24 -17.62 8.00 -1.71
CA ASP A 24 -19.07 8.02 -1.47
C ASP A 24 -19.56 6.66 -0.97
N VAL A 25 -19.04 5.56 -1.53
CA VAL A 25 -19.35 4.20 -1.05
C VAL A 25 -18.80 3.97 0.36
N TYR A 26 -17.59 4.46 0.68
CA TYR A 26 -17.06 4.39 2.04
C TYR A 26 -17.97 5.13 3.03
N GLU A 27 -18.29 6.39 2.73
CA GLU A 27 -19.12 7.23 3.61
C GLU A 27 -20.53 6.68 3.79
N TYR A 28 -21.11 6.04 2.77
CA TYR A 28 -22.41 5.38 2.86
C TYR A 28 -22.43 4.24 3.90
N PHE A 29 -21.40 3.39 3.93
CA PHE A 29 -21.37 2.23 4.83
C PHE A 29 -20.75 2.53 6.20
N GLU A 30 -19.71 3.34 6.25
CA GLU A 30 -18.92 3.60 7.47
C GLU A 30 -19.23 4.95 8.12
N GLY A 31 -19.96 5.82 7.43
CA GLY A 31 -20.18 7.21 7.82
C GLY A 31 -18.98 8.10 7.52
N LYS A 32 -19.24 9.40 7.32
CA LYS A 32 -18.19 10.41 7.18
C LYS A 32 -17.43 10.57 8.49
N LYS A 33 -16.12 10.34 8.45
CA LYS A 33 -15.22 10.42 9.61
C LYS A 33 -14.03 11.32 9.32
N GLU A 34 -13.59 12.05 10.33
CA GLU A 34 -12.27 12.68 10.33
C GLU A 34 -11.20 11.58 10.44
N VAL A 35 -10.18 11.65 9.59
CA VAL A 35 -9.14 10.61 9.54
C VAL A 35 -7.85 11.12 10.14
N LYS A 36 -7.45 10.53 11.26
CA LYS A 36 -6.11 10.70 11.82
C LYS A 36 -5.22 9.54 11.42
N LEU A 37 -4.28 9.79 10.51
CA LEU A 37 -3.32 8.79 10.04
C LEU A 37 -2.29 8.43 11.13
N THR A 38 -2.33 7.16 11.55
CA THR A 38 -1.38 6.54 12.48
C THR A 38 -1.06 5.12 12.01
N SER A 39 -0.01 4.50 12.54
CA SER A 39 0.32 3.09 12.26
C SER A 39 -0.71 2.07 12.77
N LYS A 40 -1.72 2.52 13.53
CA LYS A 40 -2.85 1.73 14.03
C LYS A 40 -4.13 1.92 13.22
N THR A 41 -4.11 2.78 12.20
CA THR A 41 -5.26 3.00 11.32
C THR A 41 -5.63 1.68 10.63
N GLY A 42 -6.92 1.33 10.63
CA GLY A 42 -7.41 0.13 9.95
C GLY A 42 -7.31 0.25 8.43
N ILE A 43 -7.22 -0.88 7.72
CA ILE A 43 -7.02 -0.95 6.27
C ILE A 43 -8.11 -0.18 5.51
N LEU A 44 -9.39 -0.32 5.88
CA LEU A 44 -10.49 0.41 5.23
C LEU A 44 -10.34 1.93 5.39
N THR A 45 -10.01 2.40 6.58
CA THR A 45 -9.76 3.82 6.84
C THR A 45 -8.51 4.32 6.12
N LEU A 46 -7.47 3.49 5.98
CA LEU A 46 -6.30 3.80 5.16
C LEU A 46 -6.70 3.97 3.69
N MET A 47 -7.43 3.01 3.11
CA MET A 47 -7.90 3.10 1.72
C MET A 47 -8.76 4.34 1.50
N TYR A 48 -9.65 4.65 2.43
CA TYR A 48 -10.43 5.88 2.40
C TYR A 48 -9.57 7.14 2.41
N ALA A 49 -8.54 7.20 3.25
CA ALA A 49 -7.58 8.31 3.26
C ALA A 49 -6.82 8.44 1.95
N ILE A 50 -6.43 7.31 1.33
CA ILE A 50 -5.75 7.28 0.03
C ILE A 50 -6.65 7.88 -1.04
N LEU A 51 -7.91 7.46 -1.12
CA LEU A 51 -8.87 8.00 -2.10
C LEU A 51 -9.07 9.51 -1.90
N ARG A 52 -9.23 9.97 -0.65
CA ARG A 52 -9.36 11.41 -0.33
C ARG A 52 -8.10 12.21 -0.63
N HIS A 53 -6.92 11.61 -0.49
CA HIS A 53 -5.68 12.27 -0.94
C HIS A 53 -5.69 12.51 -2.44
N TYR A 54 -6.09 11.53 -3.25
CA TYR A 54 -6.12 11.69 -4.70
C TYR A 54 -7.23 12.62 -5.19
N GLU A 55 -8.40 12.58 -4.56
CA GLU A 55 -9.52 13.44 -4.94
C GLU A 55 -9.33 14.89 -4.48
N TYR A 56 -8.87 15.10 -3.24
CA TYR A 56 -8.91 16.40 -2.58
C TYR A 56 -7.54 16.94 -2.11
N GLY A 57 -6.46 16.14 -2.18
CA GLY A 57 -5.14 16.56 -1.71
C GLY A 57 -5.02 16.73 -0.18
N GLU A 58 -5.94 16.15 0.60
CA GLU A 58 -6.08 16.42 2.04
C GLU A 58 -4.92 15.95 2.93
N PHE A 59 -4.12 15.01 2.44
CA PHE A 59 -3.05 14.39 3.22
C PHE A 59 -1.68 14.70 2.63
N ASP A 60 -0.70 14.90 3.50
CA ASP A 60 0.71 14.90 3.08
C ASP A 60 1.08 13.54 2.49
N LYS A 61 1.52 13.54 1.23
CA LYS A 61 1.79 12.31 0.46
C LYS A 61 2.89 11.46 1.10
N ALA A 62 3.95 12.10 1.60
CA ALA A 62 5.08 11.41 2.22
C ALA A 62 4.65 10.68 3.50
N ARG A 63 3.90 11.36 4.37
CA ARG A 63 3.32 10.76 5.59
C ARG A 63 2.33 9.65 5.25
N LEU A 64 1.48 9.83 4.25
CA LEU A 64 0.52 8.82 3.83
C LEU A 64 1.22 7.57 3.28
N ASN A 65 2.24 7.73 2.44
CA ASN A 65 3.06 6.63 1.93
C ASN A 65 3.76 5.87 3.08
N LYS A 66 4.35 6.58 4.05
CA LYS A 66 4.96 5.97 5.23
C LYS A 66 3.96 5.13 6.04
N VAL A 67 2.80 5.69 6.36
CA VAL A 67 1.75 4.97 7.12
C VAL A 67 1.21 3.79 6.30
N CYS A 68 1.05 3.96 5.00
CA CYS A 68 0.65 2.90 4.08
C CYS A 68 1.62 1.71 4.13
N ARG A 69 2.94 1.96 4.04
CA ARG A 69 3.97 0.92 4.17
C ARG A 69 3.92 0.21 5.52
N GLN A 70 3.71 0.93 6.62
CA GLN A 70 3.64 0.34 7.96
C GLN A 70 2.43 -0.58 8.15
N ILE A 71 1.27 -0.22 7.58
CA ILE A 71 0.03 -1.00 7.70
C ILE A 71 0.05 -2.16 6.70
N LEU A 72 0.22 -1.85 5.41
CA LEU A 72 0.15 -2.85 4.35
C LEU A 72 1.36 -3.78 4.35
N GLY A 73 2.53 -3.37 4.86
CA GLY A 73 3.67 -4.27 5.04
C GLY A 73 3.37 -5.44 5.99
N LYS A 74 2.56 -5.22 7.03
CA LYS A 74 2.10 -6.29 7.93
C LYS A 74 1.09 -7.19 7.23
N GLU A 75 0.16 -6.59 6.49
CA GLU A 75 -0.85 -7.32 5.72
C GLU A 75 -0.21 -8.19 4.65
N LEU A 76 0.81 -7.68 3.95
CA LEU A 76 1.57 -8.41 2.92
C LEU A 76 2.17 -9.71 3.45
N LYS A 77 2.85 -9.65 4.60
CA LYS A 77 3.40 -10.86 5.24
C LYS A 77 2.30 -11.88 5.55
N TYR A 78 1.15 -11.40 6.06
CA TYR A 78 0.01 -12.24 6.37
C TYR A 78 -0.58 -12.91 5.12
N VAL A 79 -0.98 -12.14 4.11
CA VAL A 79 -1.62 -12.70 2.90
C VAL A 79 -0.68 -13.61 2.11
N TYR A 80 0.62 -13.30 2.08
CA TYR A 80 1.62 -14.16 1.45
C TYR A 80 1.72 -15.51 2.16
N SER A 81 1.81 -15.51 3.50
CA SER A 81 1.87 -16.75 4.29
C SER A 81 0.61 -17.63 4.16
N MET A 82 -0.53 -17.01 3.89
CA MET A 82 -1.81 -17.69 3.67
C MET A 82 -1.98 -18.22 2.25
N GLY A 83 -0.99 -18.06 1.36
CA GLY A 83 -1.08 -18.49 -0.03
C GLY A 83 -2.08 -17.67 -0.85
N ARG A 84 -2.22 -16.37 -0.55
CA ARG A 84 -3.10 -15.43 -1.25
C ARG A 84 -2.28 -14.41 -2.08
N PRO A 85 -1.58 -14.85 -3.14
CA PRO A 85 -0.66 -14.00 -3.90
C PRO A 85 -1.38 -12.85 -4.63
N ASP A 86 -2.61 -13.06 -5.10
CA ASP A 86 -3.38 -12.02 -5.79
C ASP A 86 -3.64 -10.82 -4.88
N ASP A 87 -4.04 -11.08 -3.63
CA ASP A 87 -4.25 -10.03 -2.63
C ASP A 87 -2.96 -9.31 -2.28
N ALA A 88 -1.84 -10.04 -2.20
CA ALA A 88 -0.52 -9.46 -2.01
C ALA A 88 -0.17 -8.46 -3.13
N VAL A 89 -0.40 -8.86 -4.39
CA VAL A 89 -0.15 -7.99 -5.55
C VAL A 89 -1.02 -6.74 -5.51
N TYR A 90 -2.29 -6.85 -5.12
CA TYR A 90 -3.15 -5.67 -4.96
C TYR A 90 -2.64 -4.72 -3.88
N TRP A 91 -2.12 -5.23 -2.75
CA TRP A 91 -1.50 -4.39 -1.72
C TRP A 91 -0.20 -3.73 -2.19
N LEU A 92 0.67 -4.46 -2.89
CA LEU A 92 1.88 -3.91 -3.50
C LEU A 92 1.54 -2.77 -4.47
N LYS A 93 0.51 -2.97 -5.30
CA LYS A 93 0.04 -1.95 -6.24
C LYS A 93 -0.50 -0.71 -5.52
N THR A 94 -1.23 -0.87 -4.41
CA THR A 94 -1.67 0.25 -3.57
C THR A 94 -0.48 1.03 -3.00
N ILE A 95 0.55 0.35 -2.49
CA ILE A 95 1.77 1.00 -1.99
C ILE A 95 2.49 1.77 -3.11
N CYS A 96 2.60 1.16 -4.29
CA CYS A 96 3.27 1.78 -5.44
C CYS A 96 2.51 2.99 -5.97
N ALA A 97 1.17 2.99 -5.90
CA ALA A 97 0.36 4.12 -6.34
C ALA A 97 0.77 5.42 -5.63
N LEU A 98 1.06 5.37 -4.33
CA LEU A 98 1.46 6.52 -3.51
C LEU A 98 2.90 7.01 -3.73
N ARG A 99 3.65 6.44 -4.68
CA ARG A 99 5.02 6.86 -4.98
C ARG A 99 5.04 7.94 -6.07
N ASP A 100 6.17 8.61 -6.22
CA ASP A 100 6.31 9.74 -7.17
C ASP A 100 6.66 9.31 -8.59
N ARG A 101 6.85 8.01 -8.82
CA ARG A 101 7.15 7.44 -10.13
C ARG A 101 6.19 6.31 -10.49
N PRO A 102 5.94 6.07 -11.78
CA PRO A 102 5.29 4.85 -12.21
C PRO A 102 6.17 3.63 -11.91
N TYR A 103 5.51 2.51 -11.61
CA TYR A 103 6.13 1.21 -11.42
C TYR A 103 5.66 0.27 -12.53
N THR A 104 6.61 -0.44 -13.13
CA THR A 104 6.32 -1.58 -14.01
C THR A 104 5.76 -2.75 -13.20
N PRO A 105 5.04 -3.70 -13.84
CA PRO A 105 4.53 -4.89 -13.13
C PRO A 105 5.63 -5.66 -12.38
N GLU A 106 6.81 -5.79 -12.99
CA GLU A 106 7.98 -6.41 -12.36
C GLU A 106 8.39 -5.65 -11.08
N GLU A 107 8.51 -4.32 -11.14
CA GLU A 107 8.90 -3.52 -9.98
C GLU A 107 7.83 -3.53 -8.87
N VAL A 108 6.54 -3.65 -9.21
CA VAL A 108 5.47 -3.84 -8.22
C VAL A 108 5.69 -5.14 -7.46
N VAL A 109 6.01 -6.24 -8.14
CA VAL A 109 6.27 -7.53 -7.49
C VAL A 109 7.56 -7.45 -6.66
N LEU A 110 8.63 -6.87 -7.20
CA LEU A 110 9.89 -6.72 -6.48
C LEU A 110 9.78 -5.82 -5.24
N THR A 111 8.79 -4.93 -5.19
CA THR A 111 8.48 -4.13 -3.98
C THR A 111 8.14 -5.02 -2.78
N PHE A 112 7.80 -6.30 -2.97
CA PHE A 112 7.63 -7.24 -1.86
C PHE A 112 8.89 -7.37 -0.99
N TYR A 113 10.08 -7.33 -1.59
CA TYR A 113 11.35 -7.51 -0.87
C TYR A 113 11.68 -6.36 0.08
N GLU A 114 11.05 -5.18 -0.07
CA GLU A 114 11.12 -4.09 0.91
C GLU A 114 10.61 -4.49 2.31
N PHE A 115 9.78 -5.54 2.38
CA PHE A 115 9.11 -5.96 3.60
C PHE A 115 9.74 -7.19 4.24
N LEU A 116 10.71 -7.84 3.60
CA LEU A 116 11.46 -8.95 4.16
C LEU A 116 12.66 -8.44 4.97
N GLU A 117 13.17 -9.26 5.89
CA GLU A 117 14.50 -9.02 6.46
C GLU A 117 15.56 -9.27 5.38
N ASP A 118 16.68 -8.54 5.42
CA ASP A 118 17.66 -8.52 4.32
C ASP A 118 18.34 -9.89 4.09
N ASP A 119 18.38 -10.75 5.11
CA ASP A 119 18.87 -12.13 5.05
C ASP A 119 17.86 -13.12 4.47
N GLU A 120 16.58 -12.74 4.38
CA GLU A 120 15.53 -13.50 3.69
C GLU A 120 15.52 -13.24 2.16
N ILE A 121 16.24 -12.22 1.69
CA ILE A 121 16.29 -11.85 0.27
C ILE A 121 17.30 -12.75 -0.46
N PRO A 122 16.90 -13.51 -1.50
CA PRO A 122 17.82 -14.34 -2.28
C PRO A 122 18.92 -13.51 -2.93
N ASP A 123 20.15 -14.05 -2.95
CA ASP A 123 21.31 -13.35 -3.49
C ASP A 123 21.16 -13.00 -4.98
N GLU A 124 20.41 -13.80 -5.75
CA GLU A 124 20.15 -13.51 -7.17
C GLU A 124 19.21 -12.31 -7.36
N VAL A 125 18.41 -11.97 -6.34
CA VAL A 125 17.44 -10.87 -6.38
C VAL A 125 18.08 -9.54 -6.00
N LYS A 126 19.08 -9.53 -5.10
CA LYS A 126 19.73 -8.29 -4.62
C LYS A 126 20.24 -7.38 -5.76
N PRO A 127 20.92 -7.90 -6.81
CA PRO A 127 21.33 -7.08 -7.95
C PRO A 127 20.15 -6.44 -8.69
N LEU A 128 19.02 -7.16 -8.80
CA LEU A 128 17.81 -6.65 -9.46
C LEU A 128 17.19 -5.50 -8.67
N LEU A 129 17.10 -5.62 -7.34
CA LEU A 129 16.58 -4.56 -6.48
C LEU A 129 17.40 -3.28 -6.64
N ASN A 130 18.72 -3.40 -6.57
CA ASN A 130 19.64 -2.27 -6.74
C ASN A 130 19.48 -1.63 -8.13
N GLN A 131 19.46 -2.44 -9.20
CA GLN A 131 19.28 -1.94 -10.57
C GLN A 131 17.96 -1.17 -10.75
N LYS A 132 16.89 -1.60 -10.08
CA LYS A 132 15.56 -1.00 -10.15
C LYS A 132 15.32 0.11 -9.11
N GLY A 133 16.31 0.39 -8.27
CA GLY A 133 16.19 1.36 -7.16
C GLY A 133 15.09 0.98 -6.17
N ILE A 134 14.92 -0.31 -5.89
CA ILE A 134 14.02 -0.82 -4.86
C ILE A 134 14.83 -1.01 -3.60
N LEU A 135 14.34 -0.43 -2.51
CA LEU A 135 15.08 -0.38 -1.25
C LEU A 135 14.97 -1.71 -0.50
N THR A 136 16.00 -2.06 0.27
CA THR A 136 15.88 -3.12 1.29
C THR A 136 15.23 -2.56 2.56
N ARG A 137 14.86 -3.45 3.48
CA ARG A 137 14.29 -3.05 4.76
C ARG A 137 15.28 -2.23 5.58
N THR A 138 16.56 -2.59 5.57
CA THR A 138 17.62 -1.81 6.22
C THR A 138 17.67 -0.38 5.70
N GLU A 139 17.61 -0.21 4.38
CA GLU A 139 17.65 1.11 3.74
C GLU A 139 16.39 1.94 4.06
N LEU A 140 15.23 1.29 4.10
CA LEU A 140 13.97 1.93 4.51
C LEU A 140 14.02 2.44 5.96
N VAL A 141 14.60 1.66 6.87
CA VAL A 141 14.79 2.06 8.28
C VAL A 141 15.79 3.20 8.38
N ALA A 142 16.92 3.13 7.66
CA ALA A 142 17.94 4.18 7.65
C ALA A 142 17.37 5.53 7.17
N GLN A 143 16.46 5.49 6.19
CA GLN A 143 15.77 6.66 5.63
C GLN A 143 14.51 7.07 6.41
N LYS A 144 14.18 6.38 7.52
CA LYS A 144 12.97 6.62 8.34
C LYS A 144 11.66 6.54 7.55
N LEU A 145 11.61 5.69 6.52
CA LEU A 145 10.45 5.49 5.64
C LEU A 145 9.48 4.42 6.15
N VAL A 146 9.90 3.64 7.15
CA VAL A 146 9.08 2.66 7.90
C VAL A 146 9.25 2.82 9.40
#